data_AF-A0A3C1UIE0-F1
#
_entry.id   AF-A0A3C1UIE0-F1
#
_cell.length_a   1.000
_cell.length_b   1.000
_cell.length_c   1.000
_cell.angle_alpha   90.00
_cell.angle_beta   90.00
_cell.angle_gamma   90.00
#
_symmetry.space_group_name_H-M   'P 1'
#
loop_
_entity.id
_entity.type
_entity.pdbx_description
1 polymer ?
#
loop_
_entity_poly.entity_id
_entity_poly.type
_entity_poly.pdbx_seq_one_letter_code
_entity_poly.pdbx_strand_id
1 'polypeptide(L)'
;MDEETKKLVDELISDRQKFNDFVYTPINEAIAELKKRGNDHNLCSLVDKSLLDNIPESIKNQKSMVLFRHVATPNYEIRRFMIAADGLDELHPVIFEYTADKFTNRNYWKYSLGRLFLHKGVNKNKEQLFDTKIIIDFNESNNKPLNTIKTKWGQSLVDFHREMFLNSFKKMSHT
;
A
#
# COMPACT_ATOMS: atom_id res chain seq x y z
N MET A 1 0.25 25.26 23.98
CA MET A 1 0.38 25.78 22.60
C MET A 1 0.16 27.28 22.70
N ASP A 2 1.16 28.07 22.36
CA ASP A 2 1.04 29.53 22.37
C ASP A 2 0.09 30.01 21.27
N GLU A 3 -0.34 31.26 21.39
CA GLU A 3 -1.35 31.89 20.54
C GLU A 3 -0.88 32.01 19.08
N GLU A 4 0.42 32.13 18.88
CA GLU A 4 1.07 32.21 17.57
C GLU A 4 1.06 30.85 16.85
N THR A 5 1.39 29.77 17.55
CA THR A 5 1.30 28.39 17.04
C THR A 5 -0.14 28.04 16.69
N LYS A 6 -1.11 28.46 17.51
CA LYS A 6 -2.53 28.21 17.24
C LYS A 6 -2.98 28.88 15.94
N LYS A 7 -2.60 30.15 15.76
CA LYS A 7 -2.90 30.91 14.54
C LYS A 7 -2.27 30.28 13.29
N LEU A 8 -1.01 29.83 13.39
CA LEU A 8 -0.31 29.14 12.30
C LEU A 8 -1.03 27.83 11.91
N VAL A 9 -1.48 27.06 12.91
CA VAL A 9 -2.23 25.81 12.68
C VAL A 9 -3.58 26.10 12.02
N ASP A 10 -4.31 27.13 12.46
CA ASP A 10 -5.59 27.52 11.87
C ASP A 10 -5.43 28.00 10.40
N GLU A 11 -4.35 28.73 10.11
CA GLU A 11 -3.98 29.13 8.74
C GLU A 11 -3.59 27.93 7.86
N LEU A 12 -2.85 26.95 8.40
CA LEU A 12 -2.51 25.72 7.67
C LEU A 12 -3.74 24.86 7.39
N ILE A 13 -4.67 24.72 8.34
CA ILE A 13 -5.86 23.87 8.16
C ILE A 13 -6.85 24.49 7.15
N SER A 14 -6.93 25.82 7.08
CA SER A 14 -7.85 26.53 6.20
C SER A 14 -7.40 26.59 4.74
N ASP A 15 -6.10 26.47 4.47
CA ASP A 15 -5.53 26.48 3.12
C ASP A 15 -4.93 25.12 2.76
N ARG A 16 -5.63 24.38 1.91
CA ARG A 16 -5.22 23.04 1.47
C ARG A 16 -3.87 23.05 0.75
N GLN A 17 -3.54 24.11 0.02
CA GLN A 17 -2.26 24.17 -0.70
C GLN A 17 -1.12 24.37 0.29
N LYS A 18 -1.26 25.31 1.23
CA LYS A 18 -0.26 25.51 2.29
C LYS A 18 -0.09 24.27 3.17
N PHE A 19 -1.19 23.59 3.51
CA PHE A 19 -1.12 22.32 4.21
C PHE A 19 -0.30 21.28 3.44
N ASN A 20 -0.59 21.13 2.14
CA ASN A 20 0.11 20.16 1.32
C ASN A 20 1.61 20.48 1.21
N ASP A 21 1.96 21.75 0.98
CA ASP A 21 3.35 22.19 0.85
C ASP A 21 4.12 22.05 2.17
N PHE A 22 3.43 22.15 3.31
CA PHE A 22 4.01 21.93 4.63
C PHE A 22 4.24 20.44 4.95
N VAL A 23 3.28 19.57 4.60
CA VAL A 23 3.31 18.14 4.98
C VAL A 23 4.03 17.27 3.96
N TYR A 24 3.90 17.56 2.67
CA TYR A 24 4.37 16.70 1.59
C TYR A 24 5.52 17.33 0.83
N THR A 25 6.54 16.52 0.56
CA THR A 25 7.62 16.89 -0.35
C THR A 25 7.20 16.60 -1.79
N PRO A 26 7.37 17.55 -2.73
CA PRO A 26 7.21 17.30 -4.15
C PRO A 26 8.05 16.10 -4.63
N ILE A 27 7.50 15.28 -5.52
CA ILE A 27 8.13 14.00 -5.92
C ILE A 27 9.52 14.17 -6.53
N ASN A 28 9.72 15.22 -7.33
CA ASN A 28 11.00 15.58 -7.94
C ASN A 28 12.06 15.95 -6.89
N GLU A 29 11.67 16.69 -5.85
CA GLU A 29 12.55 17.05 -4.73
C GLU A 29 12.89 15.81 -3.90
N ALA A 30 11.91 14.95 -3.64
CA ALA A 30 12.14 13.69 -2.93
C ALA A 30 13.13 12.78 -3.67
N ILE A 31 13.00 12.65 -5.00
CA ILE A 31 13.94 11.87 -5.82
C ILE A 31 15.35 12.49 -5.82
N ALA A 32 15.45 13.82 -5.92
CA ALA A 32 16.73 14.52 -5.86
C ALA A 32 17.42 14.33 -4.50
N GLU A 33 16.66 14.41 -3.40
CA GLU A 33 17.16 14.17 -2.04
C GLU A 33 17.58 12.71 -1.85
N LEU A 34 16.83 11.74 -2.37
CA LEU A 34 17.24 10.32 -2.35
C LEU A 34 18.57 10.11 -3.08
N LYS A 35 18.76 10.75 -4.24
CA LYS A 35 20.03 10.69 -4.99
C LYS A 35 21.18 11.34 -4.20
N LYS A 36 20.93 12.50 -3.59
CA LYS A 36 21.91 13.20 -2.75
C LYS A 36 22.35 12.34 -1.57
N ARG A 37 21.40 11.76 -0.83
CA ARG A 37 21.65 10.89 0.33
C ARG A 37 22.34 9.59 -0.04
N GLY A 38 21.97 8.98 -1.17
CA GLY A 38 22.65 7.78 -1.67
C GLY A 38 24.12 7.99 -2.04
N ASN A 39 24.53 9.24 -2.28
CA ASN A 39 25.93 9.61 -2.55
C ASN A 39 26.68 10.12 -1.31
N ASP A 40 26.03 10.21 -0.15
CA ASP A 40 26.67 10.63 1.10
C ASP A 40 27.29 9.42 1.80
N HIS A 41 28.61 9.25 1.62
CA HIS A 41 29.36 8.14 2.21
C HIS A 41 29.26 8.08 3.74
N ASN A 42 29.17 9.22 4.43
CA ASN A 42 29.05 9.24 5.89
C ASN A 42 27.67 8.73 6.32
N LEU A 43 26.63 9.15 5.62
CA LEU A 43 25.27 8.68 5.87
C LEU A 43 25.13 7.18 5.57
N CYS A 44 25.61 6.71 4.41
CA CYS A 44 25.59 5.28 4.07
C CYS A 44 26.31 4.45 5.14
N SER A 45 27.51 4.88 5.55
CA SER A 45 28.28 4.19 6.59
C SER A 45 27.55 4.17 7.94
N LEU A 46 26.82 5.24 8.28
CA LEU A 46 26.02 5.30 9.51
C LEU A 46 24.83 4.33 9.44
N VAL A 47 24.13 4.30 8.30
CA VAL A 47 22.99 3.41 8.07
C VAL A 47 23.43 1.95 8.15
N ASP A 48 24.51 1.57 7.48
CA ASP A 48 25.04 0.19 7.49
C ASP A 48 25.43 -0.25 8.90
N LYS A 49 26.08 0.63 9.68
CA LYS A 49 26.44 0.34 11.07
C LYS A 49 25.23 0.27 12.00
N SER A 50 24.20 1.07 11.76
CA SER A 50 23.03 1.18 12.64
C SER A 50 22.01 0.10 12.39
N LEU A 51 21.81 -0.28 11.12
CA LEU A 51 20.80 -1.26 10.72
C LEU A 51 21.38 -2.67 10.55
N LEU A 52 22.71 -2.82 10.47
CA LEU A 52 23.39 -4.10 10.22
C LEU A 52 22.77 -4.79 9.00
N ASP A 53 22.25 -6.00 9.18
CA ASP A 53 21.56 -6.78 8.14
C ASP A 53 20.03 -6.74 8.23
N ASN A 54 19.45 -5.75 8.92
CA ASN A 54 18.00 -5.63 9.10
C ASN A 54 17.29 -4.87 7.96
N ILE A 55 18.01 -4.51 6.89
CA ILE A 55 17.40 -3.89 5.70
C ILE A 55 16.82 -5.00 4.82
N PRO A 56 15.52 -4.99 4.50
CA PRO A 56 14.93 -5.97 3.59
C PRO A 56 15.63 -5.96 2.23
N GLU A 57 15.97 -7.15 1.71
CA GLU A 57 16.61 -7.31 0.40
C GLU A 57 15.79 -6.65 -0.73
N SER A 58 14.46 -6.62 -0.60
CA SER A 58 13.55 -5.95 -1.54
C SER A 58 13.72 -4.43 -1.66
N ILE A 59 14.50 -3.79 -0.79
CA ILE A 59 14.83 -2.36 -0.87
C ILE A 59 16.33 -2.07 -0.74
N LYS A 60 17.15 -3.11 -0.55
CA LYS A 60 18.59 -2.96 -0.34
C LYS A 60 19.26 -2.49 -1.64
N ASN A 61 20.06 -1.43 -1.55
CA ASN A 61 20.80 -0.84 -2.67
C ASN A 61 19.94 -0.39 -3.87
N GLN A 62 18.65 -0.16 -3.67
CA GLN A 62 17.74 0.30 -4.71
C GLN A 62 16.86 1.44 -4.20
N LYS A 63 16.51 2.37 -5.09
CA LYS A 63 15.50 3.39 -4.78
C LYS A 63 14.14 2.74 -4.93
N SER A 64 13.36 2.72 -3.86
CA SER A 64 12.07 2.04 -3.85
C SER A 64 10.93 2.99 -3.53
N MET A 65 9.82 2.79 -4.24
CA MET A 65 8.52 3.33 -3.87
C MET A 65 7.78 2.24 -3.07
N VAL A 66 7.34 2.53 -1.85
CA VAL A 66 6.85 1.50 -0.93
C VAL A 66 5.38 1.69 -0.60
N LEU A 67 4.61 0.60 -0.66
CA LEU A 67 3.23 0.53 -0.21
C LEU A 67 3.08 -0.54 0.89
N PHE A 68 2.49 -0.19 2.02
CA PHE A 68 2.32 -1.10 3.14
C PHE A 68 0.88 -1.59 3.24
N ARG A 69 0.61 -2.88 3.00
CA ARG A 69 -0.77 -3.40 3.07
C ARG A 69 -0.84 -4.69 3.87
N HIS A 70 -2.04 -5.07 4.28
CA HIS A 70 -2.24 -6.33 4.97
C HIS A 70 -1.96 -7.52 4.05
N VAL A 71 -2.51 -7.44 2.83
CA VAL A 71 -2.33 -8.40 1.72
C VAL A 71 -2.37 -7.61 0.42
N ALA A 72 -1.44 -7.88 -0.49
CA ALA A 72 -1.42 -7.32 -1.84
C ALA A 72 -2.59 -7.89 -2.66
N THR A 73 -3.41 -7.01 -3.22
CA THR A 73 -4.65 -7.39 -3.90
C THR A 73 -4.93 -6.43 -5.06
N PRO A 74 -5.50 -6.87 -6.20
CA PRO A 74 -5.71 -6.01 -7.36
C PRO A 74 -6.92 -5.08 -7.17
N ASN A 75 -6.74 -4.08 -6.30
CA ASN A 75 -7.73 -3.03 -6.05
C ASN A 75 -7.32 -1.70 -6.71
N TYR A 76 -8.19 -0.69 -6.59
CA TYR A 76 -7.97 0.62 -7.22
C TYR A 76 -6.69 1.31 -6.72
N GLU A 77 -6.40 1.19 -5.44
CA GLU A 77 -5.22 1.80 -4.82
C GLU A 77 -3.93 1.19 -5.33
N ILE A 78 -3.83 -0.14 -5.36
CA ILE A 78 -2.66 -0.83 -5.91
C ILE A 78 -2.52 -0.48 -7.39
N ARG A 79 -3.61 -0.44 -8.17
CA ARG A 79 -3.55 0.02 -9.57
C ARG A 79 -2.98 1.45 -9.67
N ARG A 80 -3.42 2.38 -8.81
CA ARG A 80 -2.93 3.76 -8.79
C ARG A 80 -1.45 3.83 -8.40
N PHE A 81 -1.04 3.03 -7.42
CA PHE A 81 0.35 2.90 -6.99
C PHE A 81 1.24 2.38 -8.12
N MET A 82 0.82 1.31 -8.80
CA MET A 82 1.58 0.77 -9.94
C MET A 82 1.67 1.79 -11.09
N ILE A 83 0.58 2.48 -11.44
CA ILE A 83 0.61 3.53 -12.47
C ILE A 83 1.58 4.66 -12.10
N ALA A 84 1.63 5.03 -10.81
CA ALA A 84 2.57 6.05 -10.36
C ALA A 84 4.01 5.57 -10.43
N ALA A 85 4.28 4.31 -10.05
CA ALA A 85 5.59 3.70 -10.17
C ALA A 85 6.05 3.58 -11.64
N ASP A 86 5.16 3.16 -12.55
CA ASP A 86 5.41 3.10 -13.99
C ASP A 86 5.75 4.47 -14.59
N GLY A 87 5.25 5.57 -14.01
CA GLY A 87 5.59 6.93 -14.42
C GLY A 87 6.90 7.46 -13.83
N LEU A 88 7.55 6.69 -12.94
CA LEU A 88 8.75 7.07 -12.21
C LEU A 88 9.83 6.00 -12.42
N ASP A 89 10.41 5.96 -13.62
CA ASP A 89 11.36 4.93 -14.08
C ASP A 89 12.55 4.64 -13.13
N GLU A 90 12.90 5.59 -12.26
CA GLU A 90 14.01 5.44 -11.29
C GLU A 90 13.63 4.71 -9.99
N LEU A 91 12.35 4.38 -9.76
CA LEU A 91 11.86 3.83 -8.50
C LEU A 91 11.29 2.41 -8.67
N HIS A 92 11.82 1.46 -7.88
CA HIS A 92 11.32 0.10 -7.82
C HIS A 92 10.08 0.00 -6.89
N PRO A 93 8.90 -0.45 -7.37
CA PRO A 93 7.72 -0.58 -6.53
C PRO A 93 7.81 -1.81 -5.61
N VAL A 94 7.63 -1.60 -4.31
CA VAL A 94 7.65 -2.66 -3.29
C VAL A 94 6.37 -2.61 -2.46
N ILE A 95 5.72 -3.76 -2.29
CA ILE A 95 4.56 -3.90 -1.40
C ILE A 95 4.96 -4.77 -0.20
N PHE A 96 5.00 -4.17 0.99
CA PHE A 96 5.19 -4.93 2.22
C PHE A 96 3.84 -5.40 2.76
N GLU A 97 3.75 -6.70 3.05
CA GLU A 97 2.54 -7.34 3.54
C GLU A 97 2.60 -7.66 5.04
N TYR A 98 1.53 -7.35 5.78
CA TYR A 98 1.39 -7.67 7.20
C TYR A 98 0.54 -8.93 7.42
N THR A 99 0.95 -10.06 6.84
CA THR A 99 0.14 -11.30 6.85
C THR A 99 0.03 -11.96 8.23
N ALA A 100 0.89 -11.60 9.17
CA ALA A 100 0.83 -12.06 10.56
C ALA A 100 -0.16 -11.25 11.42
N ASP A 101 -0.66 -10.11 10.93
CA ASP A 101 -1.60 -9.27 11.65
C ASP A 101 -2.97 -9.96 11.79
N LYS A 102 -3.69 -9.64 12.86
CA LYS A 102 -5.01 -10.22 13.16
C LYS A 102 -6.07 -9.64 12.23
N PHE A 103 -6.86 -10.50 11.62
CA PHE A 103 -8.05 -10.10 10.90
C PHE A 103 -9.10 -9.52 11.85
N THR A 104 -9.70 -8.40 11.48
CA THR A 104 -10.88 -7.87 12.17
C THR A 104 -11.86 -7.30 11.16
N ASN A 105 -13.13 -7.67 11.28
CA ASN A 105 -14.21 -7.15 10.43
C ASN A 105 -14.53 -5.67 10.70
N ARG A 106 -13.98 -5.07 11.76
CA ARG A 106 -14.09 -3.63 12.05
C ARG A 106 -13.15 -2.77 11.22
N ASN A 107 -12.05 -3.35 10.74
CA ASN A 107 -11.16 -2.68 9.81
C ASN A 107 -11.71 -2.86 8.39
N TYR A 108 -12.14 -1.78 7.76
CA TYR A 108 -12.75 -1.81 6.43
C TYR A 108 -11.85 -2.46 5.36
N TRP A 109 -10.54 -2.23 5.43
CA TRP A 109 -9.57 -2.80 4.49
C TRP A 109 -9.47 -4.32 4.64
N LYS A 110 -9.39 -4.81 5.89
CA LYS A 110 -9.38 -6.26 6.17
C LYS A 110 -10.73 -6.88 5.81
N TYR A 111 -11.83 -6.25 6.19
CA TYR A 111 -13.18 -6.73 5.85
C TYR A 111 -13.36 -6.89 4.33
N SER A 112 -12.82 -5.96 3.55
CA SER A 112 -12.85 -6.01 2.08
C SER A 112 -12.09 -7.18 1.49
N LEU A 113 -11.05 -7.71 2.15
CA LEU A 113 -10.36 -8.94 1.72
C LEU A 113 -11.30 -10.15 1.75
N GLY A 114 -12.28 -10.18 2.67
CA GLY A 114 -13.27 -11.26 2.74
C GLY A 114 -14.35 -11.22 1.66
N ARG A 115 -14.27 -10.28 0.71
CA ARG A 115 -15.30 -9.99 -0.29
C ARG A 115 -14.72 -9.88 -1.69
N LEU A 116 -15.42 -10.44 -2.67
CA LEU A 116 -15.15 -10.24 -4.08
C LEU A 116 -16.27 -9.42 -4.72
N PHE A 117 -15.88 -8.36 -5.42
CA PHE A 117 -16.78 -7.56 -6.23
C PHE A 117 -16.70 -8.05 -7.68
N LEU A 118 -17.81 -8.57 -8.20
CA LEU A 118 -17.92 -9.10 -9.56
C LEU A 118 -18.78 -8.17 -10.39
N HIS A 119 -18.25 -7.69 -11.51
CA HIS A 119 -19.01 -6.87 -12.44
C HIS A 119 -20.11 -7.72 -13.11
N LYS A 120 -21.37 -7.30 -12.96
CA LYS A 120 -22.55 -7.98 -13.53
C LYS A 120 -23.06 -7.34 -14.84
N GLY A 121 -22.46 -6.24 -15.28
CA GLY A 121 -22.89 -5.50 -16.45
C GLY A 121 -23.38 -4.10 -16.10
N VAL A 122 -24.14 -3.51 -17.02
CA VAL A 122 -24.59 -2.13 -16.94
C VAL A 122 -26.11 -2.10 -16.94
N ASN A 123 -26.73 -1.28 -16.08
CA ASN A 123 -28.18 -1.13 -16.06
C ASN A 123 -28.69 -0.22 -17.19
N LYS A 124 -30.02 -0.07 -17.29
CA LYS A 124 -30.66 0.81 -18.30
C LYS A 124 -30.21 2.28 -18.21
N ASN A 125 -29.74 2.72 -17.04
CA ASN A 125 -29.27 4.08 -16.77
C ASN A 125 -27.76 4.25 -17.02
N LYS A 126 -27.09 3.27 -17.62
CA LYS A 126 -25.62 3.25 -17.86
C LYS A 126 -24.77 3.17 -16.58
N GLU A 127 -25.35 2.76 -15.45
CA GLU A 127 -24.62 2.56 -14.20
C GLU A 127 -24.04 1.15 -14.13
N GLN A 128 -22.81 1.04 -13.61
CA GLN A 128 -22.10 -0.22 -13.44
C GLN A 128 -22.73 -1.03 -12.29
N LEU A 129 -23.11 -2.28 -12.56
CA LEU A 129 -23.66 -3.19 -11.57
C LEU A 129 -22.58 -4.13 -11.04
N PHE A 130 -22.52 -4.27 -9.72
CA PHE A 130 -21.60 -5.17 -9.04
C PHE A 130 -22.36 -6.14 -8.13
N ASP A 131 -21.92 -7.38 -8.13
CA ASP A 131 -22.29 -8.39 -7.13
C ASP A 131 -21.19 -8.55 -6.10
N THR A 132 -21.56 -8.81 -4.87
CA THR A 132 -20.59 -9.12 -3.81
C THR A 132 -20.69 -10.60 -3.45
N LYS A 133 -19.58 -11.33 -3.61
CA LYS A 133 -19.43 -12.69 -3.09
C LYS A 133 -18.61 -12.65 -1.80
N ILE A 134 -19.16 -13.18 -0.71
CA ILE A 134 -18.42 -13.37 0.55
C ILE A 134 -17.61 -14.66 0.43
N ILE A 135 -16.28 -14.54 0.55
CA ILE A 135 -15.34 -15.64 0.28
C ILE A 135 -14.74 -16.29 1.51
N ILE A 136 -14.96 -15.73 2.70
CA ILE A 136 -14.54 -16.31 3.99
C ILE A 136 -15.74 -16.43 4.95
N ASP A 137 -15.57 -17.15 6.04
CA ASP A 137 -16.46 -17.02 7.20
C ASP A 137 -15.93 -15.90 8.11
N PHE A 138 -16.65 -14.77 8.19
CA PHE A 138 -16.22 -13.63 8.99
C PHE A 138 -16.22 -13.89 10.50
N ASN A 139 -17.15 -14.72 10.98
CA ASN A 139 -17.26 -15.01 12.41
C ASN A 139 -16.10 -15.91 12.84
N GLU A 140 -15.83 -16.95 12.07
CA GLU A 140 -14.73 -17.86 12.35
C GLU A 140 -13.36 -17.22 12.11
N SER A 141 -13.25 -16.27 11.18
CA SER A 141 -11.97 -15.62 10.83
C SER A 141 -11.60 -14.46 11.76
N ASN A 142 -12.56 -13.92 12.52
CA ASN A 142 -12.33 -12.74 13.36
C ASN A 142 -11.25 -13.02 14.42
N ASN A 143 -10.35 -12.05 14.64
CA ASN A 143 -9.22 -12.11 15.56
C ASN A 143 -8.17 -13.21 15.27
N LYS A 144 -8.26 -13.93 14.14
CA LYS A 144 -7.23 -14.87 13.70
C LYS A 144 -6.16 -14.17 12.84
N PRO A 145 -4.90 -14.60 12.86
CA PRO A 145 -3.88 -14.10 11.94
C PRO A 145 -4.30 -14.26 10.47
N LEU A 146 -4.06 -13.26 9.63
CA LEU A 146 -4.46 -13.26 8.21
C LEU A 146 -3.94 -14.49 7.45
N ASN A 147 -2.69 -14.89 7.69
CA ASN A 147 -2.06 -16.07 7.11
C ASN A 147 -2.67 -17.43 7.53
N THR A 148 -3.60 -17.45 8.49
CA THR A 148 -4.31 -18.67 8.89
C THR A 148 -5.72 -18.78 8.32
N ILE A 149 -6.23 -17.70 7.71
CA ILE A 149 -7.61 -17.63 7.22
C ILE A 149 -7.69 -18.35 5.87
N LYS A 150 -8.76 -19.14 5.72
CA LYS A 150 -9.08 -19.85 4.49
C LYS A 150 -10.34 -19.29 3.85
N THR A 151 -10.40 -19.36 2.53
CA THR A 151 -11.60 -19.14 1.76
C THR A 151 -12.60 -20.27 2.01
N LYS A 152 -13.87 -20.07 1.62
CA LYS A 152 -14.94 -21.07 1.72
C LYS A 152 -14.67 -22.35 0.92
N TRP A 153 -13.72 -22.32 -0.01
CA TRP A 153 -13.24 -23.48 -0.78
C TRP A 153 -11.88 -24.03 -0.29
N GLY A 154 -11.36 -23.52 0.84
CA GLY A 154 -10.21 -24.10 1.55
C GLY A 154 -8.83 -23.53 1.20
N GLN A 155 -8.73 -22.63 0.20
CA GLN A 155 -7.48 -21.95 -0.15
C GLN A 155 -7.10 -20.91 0.92
N SER A 156 -5.81 -20.68 1.14
CA SER A 156 -5.33 -19.55 1.95
C SER A 156 -5.84 -18.22 1.39
N LEU A 157 -6.38 -17.35 2.24
CA LEU A 157 -6.86 -16.03 1.82
C LEU A 157 -5.71 -15.17 1.25
N VAL A 158 -4.52 -15.28 1.83
CA VAL A 158 -3.31 -14.58 1.37
C VAL A 158 -2.93 -15.05 -0.04
N ASP A 159 -2.88 -16.36 -0.25
CA ASP A 159 -2.48 -16.93 -1.54
C ASP A 159 -3.50 -16.60 -2.63
N PHE A 160 -4.79 -16.67 -2.29
CA PHE A 160 -5.87 -16.27 -3.20
C PHE A 160 -5.69 -14.83 -3.71
N HIS A 161 -5.43 -13.86 -2.82
CA HIS A 161 -5.22 -12.48 -3.23
C HIS A 161 -3.91 -12.26 -4.00
N ARG A 162 -2.83 -12.96 -3.63
CA ARG A 162 -1.56 -12.91 -4.36
C ARG A 162 -1.70 -13.46 -5.77
N GLU A 163 -2.40 -14.58 -5.95
CA GLU A 163 -2.71 -15.13 -7.28
C GLU A 163 -3.52 -14.14 -8.12
N MET A 164 -4.55 -13.50 -7.53
CA MET A 164 -5.30 -12.45 -8.21
C MET A 164 -4.42 -11.26 -8.59
N PHE A 165 -3.54 -10.83 -7.70
CA PHE A 165 -2.60 -9.74 -7.92
C PHE A 165 -1.67 -10.06 -9.09
N LEU A 166 -0.98 -11.19 -9.06
CA LEU A 166 -0.06 -11.63 -10.12
C LEU A 166 -0.79 -11.77 -11.46
N ASN A 167 -2.03 -12.28 -11.47
CA ASN A 167 -2.81 -12.38 -12.69
C ASN A 167 -3.27 -11.03 -13.26
N SER A 168 -3.46 -10.03 -12.40
CA SER A 168 -3.88 -8.68 -12.81
C SER A 168 -2.70 -7.82 -13.29
N PHE A 169 -1.50 -8.14 -12.82
CA PHE A 169 -0.28 -7.35 -13.04
C PHE A 169 0.86 -8.17 -13.68
N LYS A 170 0.53 -9.13 -14.56
CA LYS A 170 1.46 -10.06 -15.21
C LYS A 170 2.70 -9.44 -15.88
N LYS A 171 2.62 -8.18 -16.33
CA LYS A 171 3.77 -7.49 -16.94
C LYS A 171 4.83 -7.04 -15.92
N MET A 172 4.49 -7.00 -14.64
CA MET A 172 5.32 -6.42 -13.58
C MET A 172 5.95 -7.50 -12.66
N SER A 173 5.73 -8.78 -12.96
CA SER A 173 6.31 -9.93 -12.23
C SER A 173 7.71 -10.34 -12.71
N HIS A 174 8.40 -9.50 -13.49
CA HIS A 174 9.78 -9.70 -13.95
C HIS A 174 10.77 -8.72 -13.32
N THR A 175 10.40 -8.12 -12.19
CA THR A 175 11.24 -7.22 -11.40
C THR A 175 11.49 -7.83 -10.04
#